data_AF-A0AAE0L1Z8-F1
#
_entry.id   AF-A0AAE0L1Z8-F1
#
_cell.length_a   1.000
_cell.length_b   1.000
_cell.length_c   1.000
_cell.angle_alpha   90.00
_cell.angle_beta   90.00
_cell.angle_gamma   90.00
#
_symmetry.space_group_name_H-M   'P 1'
#
loop_
_entity.id
_entity.type
_entity.pdbx_description
1 polymer ?
#
loop_
_entity_poly.entity_id
_entity_poly.type
_entity_poly.pdbx_seq_one_letter_code
_entity_poly.pdbx_strand_id
1 'polypeptide(L)'
;MVPLFTPVLHLSFSTGNNSLLTMTWAQQVVSVETKLVSFVQYAIAKLDAAKESLEDEDPEDNYQELCTFTYGMSSHLKANATGASAELKGALTTGLLSVWNLATDQPGPDLRDGGVPGLHAALQALLEGDGALASHAEGAAKAEEEHAAAADSEAAHAAKPDNLSEMSIQDAVTYMWDELDKGNRLEWGADGFSLDLQSKGSYNANSDRCPDPLFTTVNGDHHFWKSRVTRAFISLLDNYTRETGTADKVGQTEKREMSEFLDALCSTPVIRFVFEFLRVHGKDPRCKKLRSVTDFQNLLFDLWMAPYRRYRANDSSGFEHVFVGEEKRGAITGFHNWLQFYLEEKKGKINYLGWSGKQDRDWSDDCNIVSVKFQWDDNDSEVEVKPISTILCGSTIEFEIGALTLCFLGGEQDGDNPLRLGNENVKVTCHSQRVSHGGNKIGTAFFELR
;
A
#
# COMPACT_ATOMS: atom_id res chain seq x y z
N MET A 1 -65.43 -26.44 -25.71
CA MET A 1 -64.12 -26.54 -26.39
C MET A 1 -63.10 -25.90 -25.48
N VAL A 2 -62.18 -26.73 -24.97
CA VAL A 2 -61.10 -26.38 -24.05
C VAL A 2 -59.98 -25.70 -24.85
N PRO A 3 -59.35 -24.60 -24.38
CA PRO A 3 -58.08 -24.15 -24.93
C PRO A 3 -56.92 -24.85 -24.22
N LEU A 4 -56.01 -25.42 -25.02
CA LEU A 4 -54.76 -26.01 -24.58
C LEU A 4 -53.78 -24.89 -24.17
N PHE A 5 -53.42 -24.86 -22.90
CA PHE A 5 -52.29 -24.09 -22.38
C PHE A 5 -51.02 -24.95 -22.45
N THR A 6 -50.02 -24.47 -23.19
CA THR A 6 -48.61 -24.88 -23.08
C THR A 6 -47.93 -24.01 -22.02
N PRO A 7 -47.14 -24.57 -21.07
CA PRO A 7 -46.41 -23.76 -20.11
C PRO A 7 -45.09 -23.27 -20.70
N VAL A 8 -44.85 -21.96 -20.57
CA VAL A 8 -43.54 -21.31 -20.74
C VAL A 8 -42.72 -21.63 -19.48
N LEU A 9 -41.52 -22.19 -19.69
CA LEU A 9 -40.51 -22.36 -18.64
C LEU A 9 -40.06 -20.98 -18.14
N HIS A 10 -40.60 -20.55 -17.00
CA HIS A 10 -40.07 -19.46 -16.22
C HIS A 10 -38.84 -19.96 -15.45
N LEU A 11 -37.64 -19.63 -15.94
CA LEU A 11 -36.44 -19.62 -15.10
C LEU A 11 -36.64 -18.50 -14.07
N SER A 12 -36.93 -18.91 -12.85
CA SER A 12 -36.95 -18.04 -11.68
C SER A 12 -35.49 -17.71 -11.34
N PHE A 13 -35.08 -16.47 -11.59
CA PHE A 13 -33.90 -15.93 -10.94
C PHE A 13 -34.24 -15.79 -9.46
N SER A 14 -33.71 -16.72 -8.66
CA SER A 14 -33.61 -16.56 -7.23
C SER A 14 -32.77 -15.32 -6.97
N THR A 15 -33.40 -14.25 -6.49
CA THR A 15 -32.72 -13.14 -5.82
C THR A 15 -32.17 -13.69 -4.50
N GLY A 16 -31.06 -14.40 -4.62
CA GLY A 16 -30.27 -14.93 -3.51
C GLY A 16 -29.62 -13.77 -2.78
N ASN A 17 -29.98 -13.64 -1.52
CA ASN A 17 -29.55 -12.63 -0.58
C ASN A 17 -28.01 -12.63 -0.42
N ASN A 18 -27.31 -11.79 -1.19
CA ASN A 18 -25.84 -11.67 -1.17
C ASN A 18 -25.28 -10.94 0.07
N SER A 19 -26.13 -10.69 1.08
CA SER A 19 -25.82 -9.96 2.31
C SER A 19 -25.19 -10.82 3.41
N LEU A 20 -25.11 -12.14 3.24
CA LEU A 20 -24.71 -13.07 4.32
C LEU A 20 -23.34 -13.75 4.11
N LEU A 21 -22.68 -13.55 2.96
CA LEU A 21 -21.37 -14.15 2.66
C LEU A 21 -20.17 -13.23 3.00
N THR A 22 -20.41 -12.03 3.49
CA THR A 22 -19.36 -11.04 3.82
C THR A 22 -18.90 -11.08 5.28
N MET A 23 -19.42 -11.98 6.13
CA MET A 23 -19.22 -11.92 7.59
C MET A 23 -18.29 -12.96 8.23
N THR A 24 -17.64 -13.86 7.49
CA THR A 24 -16.72 -14.85 8.10
C THR A 24 -15.23 -14.55 7.92
N TRP A 25 -14.89 -13.36 7.44
CA TRP A 25 -13.52 -12.84 7.37
C TRP A 25 -13.23 -11.73 8.39
N ALA A 26 -14.11 -11.58 9.38
CA ALA A 26 -13.88 -10.74 10.55
C ALA A 26 -12.93 -11.44 11.52
N GLN A 27 -11.66 -11.00 11.46
CA GLN A 27 -10.73 -10.95 12.58
C GLN A 27 -10.61 -12.24 13.44
N GLN A 28 -9.62 -13.08 13.14
CA GLN A 28 -8.67 -13.30 14.23
C GLN A 28 -7.94 -11.97 14.37
N VAL A 29 -8.31 -11.17 15.38
CA VAL A 29 -7.51 -10.03 15.78
C VAL A 29 -6.16 -10.62 16.16
N VAL A 30 -5.17 -10.50 15.25
CA VAL A 30 -3.79 -10.82 15.57
C VAL A 30 -3.44 -9.96 16.78
N SER A 31 -3.11 -10.61 17.90
CA SER A 31 -2.88 -9.89 19.14
C SER A 31 -1.72 -8.91 18.96
N VAL A 32 -1.71 -7.86 19.76
CA VAL A 32 -0.64 -6.84 19.72
C VAL A 32 0.73 -7.50 19.89
N GLU A 33 0.81 -8.50 20.77
CA GLU A 33 2.00 -9.30 21.02
C GLU A 33 2.42 -10.10 19.79
N THR A 34 1.50 -10.78 19.11
CA THR A 34 1.81 -11.51 17.87
C THR A 34 2.33 -10.58 16.77
N LYS A 35 1.73 -9.39 16.61
CA LYS A 35 2.23 -8.39 15.64
C LYS A 35 3.63 -7.92 15.99
N LEU A 36 3.90 -7.66 17.27
CA LEU A 36 5.21 -7.23 17.74
C LEU A 36 6.28 -8.31 17.56
N VAL A 37 5.99 -9.57 17.91
CA VAL A 37 6.90 -10.70 17.69
C VAL A 37 7.22 -10.83 16.20
N SER A 38 6.18 -10.90 15.35
CA SER A 38 6.35 -11.03 13.90
C SER A 38 7.19 -9.89 13.33
N PHE A 39 6.95 -8.65 13.79
CA PHE A 39 7.73 -7.51 13.32
C PHE A 39 9.19 -7.52 13.78
N VAL A 40 9.47 -7.88 15.04
CA VAL A 40 10.85 -7.98 15.54
C VAL A 40 11.61 -9.07 14.78
N GLN A 41 10.99 -10.24 14.54
CA GLN A 41 11.55 -11.29 13.70
C GLN A 41 11.81 -10.81 12.27
N TYR A 42 10.88 -10.06 11.69
CA TYR A 42 11.04 -9.45 10.37
C TYR A 42 12.25 -8.50 10.34
N ALA A 43 12.39 -7.62 11.34
CA ALA A 43 13.50 -6.67 11.43
C ALA A 43 14.86 -7.39 11.56
N ILE A 44 14.95 -8.45 12.36
CA ILE A 44 16.15 -9.29 12.49
C ILE A 44 16.51 -9.92 11.14
N ALA A 45 15.54 -10.58 10.50
CA ALA A 45 15.75 -11.23 9.20
C ALA A 45 16.15 -10.24 8.09
N LYS A 46 15.76 -8.96 8.25
CA LYS A 46 16.12 -7.87 7.36
C LYS A 46 17.58 -7.41 7.56
N LEU A 47 18.03 -7.33 8.82
CA LEU A 47 19.43 -7.06 9.16
C LEU A 47 20.36 -8.18 8.71
N ASP A 48 19.94 -9.44 8.84
CA ASP A 48 20.72 -10.59 8.37
C ASP A 48 20.97 -10.56 6.86
N ALA A 49 19.96 -10.17 6.08
CA ALA A 49 20.07 -10.04 4.63
C ALA A 49 20.97 -8.86 4.19
N ALA A 50 21.22 -7.90 5.08
CA ALA A 50 22.03 -6.70 4.80
C ALA A 50 23.51 -6.88 5.16
N LYS A 51 23.92 -8.03 5.72
CA LYS A 51 25.30 -8.24 6.21
C LYS A 51 26.38 -8.08 5.13
N GLU A 52 26.07 -8.34 3.86
CA GLU A 52 27.03 -8.29 2.75
C GLU A 52 27.11 -6.92 2.05
N SER A 53 26.12 -6.03 2.21
CA SER A 53 26.07 -4.72 1.52
C SER A 53 26.83 -3.60 2.24
N LEU A 54 27.51 -3.89 3.35
CA LEU A 54 28.07 -2.91 4.30
C LEU A 54 29.55 -2.61 4.09
N GLU A 55 30.20 -3.16 3.05
CA GLU A 55 31.66 -3.10 2.90
C GLU A 55 32.15 -2.06 1.88
N ASP A 56 31.26 -1.48 1.06
CA ASP A 56 31.64 -0.68 -0.12
C ASP A 56 31.38 0.84 0.02
N GLU A 57 30.82 1.32 1.13
CA GLU A 57 30.43 2.74 1.32
C GLU A 57 31.14 3.46 2.49
N ASP A 58 31.10 4.80 2.47
CA ASP A 58 31.65 5.68 3.52
C ASP A 58 31.05 5.30 4.89
N PRO A 59 31.88 5.10 5.95
CA PRO A 59 31.39 4.83 7.30
C PRO A 59 30.31 5.79 7.81
N GLU A 60 30.34 7.07 7.39
CA GLU A 60 29.31 8.03 7.78
C GLU A 60 27.98 7.80 7.05
N ASP A 61 28.02 7.48 5.76
CA ASP A 61 26.82 7.15 5.00
C ASP A 61 26.18 5.85 5.53
N ASN A 62 26.99 4.82 5.79
CA ASN A 62 26.53 3.57 6.42
C ASN A 62 25.82 3.83 7.77
N TYR A 63 26.39 4.70 8.61
CA TYR A 63 25.76 5.06 9.88
C TYR A 63 24.43 5.81 9.69
N GLN A 64 24.38 6.74 8.73
CA GLN A 64 23.18 7.50 8.44
C GLN A 64 22.05 6.63 7.87
N GLU A 65 22.39 5.62 7.07
CA GLU A 65 21.44 4.63 6.56
C GLU A 65 20.96 3.68 7.64
N LEU A 66 21.84 3.24 8.54
CA LEU A 66 21.44 2.47 9.71
C LEU A 66 20.45 3.28 10.56
N CYS A 67 20.72 4.57 10.82
CA CYS A 67 19.79 5.45 11.53
C CYS A 67 18.42 5.56 10.82
N THR A 68 18.42 5.64 9.48
CA THR A 68 17.21 5.70 8.65
C THR A 68 16.40 4.40 8.81
N PHE A 69 17.07 3.25 8.72
CA PHE A 69 16.47 1.94 8.95
C PHE A 69 15.88 1.82 10.36
N THR A 70 16.65 2.17 11.40
CA THR A 70 16.22 2.04 12.79
C THR A 70 15.08 2.99 13.12
N TYR A 71 15.04 4.18 12.53
CA TYR A 71 13.90 5.10 12.66
C TYR A 71 12.62 4.52 12.06
N GLY A 72 12.68 3.98 10.83
CA GLY A 72 11.54 3.31 10.21
C GLY A 72 11.04 2.13 11.04
N MET A 73 11.97 1.30 11.52
CA MET A 73 11.67 0.19 12.43
C MET A 73 11.02 0.67 13.74
N SER A 74 11.58 1.70 14.37
CA SER A 74 11.04 2.28 15.61
C SER A 74 9.62 2.81 15.43
N SER A 75 9.35 3.45 14.29
CA SER A 75 8.03 3.97 13.97
C SER A 75 6.99 2.85 13.87
N HIS A 76 7.33 1.75 13.20
CA HIS A 76 6.43 0.60 13.09
C HIS A 76 6.27 -0.18 14.40
N LEU A 77 7.35 -0.35 15.17
CA LEU A 77 7.27 -0.93 16.52
C LEU A 77 6.28 -0.17 17.39
N LYS A 78 6.33 1.17 17.37
CA LYS A 78 5.40 2.02 18.12
C LYS A 78 3.96 1.91 17.60
N ALA A 79 3.79 1.84 16.28
CA ALA A 79 2.48 1.64 15.66
C ALA A 79 1.86 0.30 16.10
N ASN A 80 2.62 -0.80 15.99
CA ASN A 80 2.18 -2.14 16.42
C ASN A 80 1.99 -2.25 17.94
N ALA A 81 2.74 -1.48 18.74
CA ALA A 81 2.55 -1.41 20.19
C ALA A 81 1.33 -0.55 20.61
N THR A 82 0.54 -0.03 19.68
CA THR A 82 -0.72 0.65 19.99
C THR A 82 -1.67 -0.36 20.64
N GLY A 83 -2.10 -0.07 21.88
CA GLY A 83 -2.89 -1.01 22.68
C GLY A 83 -2.07 -2.04 23.49
N ALA A 84 -0.74 -2.08 23.36
CA ALA A 84 0.10 -2.93 24.19
C ALA A 84 0.04 -2.53 25.68
N SER A 85 0.26 -3.51 26.56
CA SER A 85 0.40 -3.31 28.00
C SER A 85 1.57 -2.37 28.34
N ALA A 86 1.50 -1.72 29.51
CA ALA A 86 2.58 -0.86 29.99
C ALA A 86 3.90 -1.64 30.19
N GLU A 87 3.79 -2.89 30.64
CA GLU A 87 4.91 -3.81 30.80
C GLU A 87 5.61 -4.07 29.45
N LEU A 88 4.85 -4.41 28.41
CA LEU A 88 5.40 -4.69 27.09
C LEU A 88 6.05 -3.46 26.46
N LYS A 89 5.41 -2.29 26.58
CA LYS A 89 6.01 -1.01 26.14
C LYS A 89 7.29 -0.68 26.90
N GLY A 90 7.33 -0.97 28.20
CA GLY A 90 8.51 -0.81 29.05
C GLY A 90 9.65 -1.73 28.62
N ALA A 91 9.35 -3.00 28.31
CA ALA A 91 10.33 -3.98 27.82
C ALA A 91 10.95 -3.54 26.48
N LEU A 92 10.11 -3.13 25.51
CA LEU A 92 10.59 -2.59 24.22
C LEU A 92 11.50 -1.37 24.41
N THR A 93 11.07 -0.42 25.26
CA THR A 93 11.83 0.81 25.52
C THR A 93 13.16 0.52 26.17
N THR A 94 13.20 -0.39 27.16
CA THR A 94 14.42 -0.73 27.89
C THR A 94 15.37 -1.55 27.04
N GLY A 95 14.87 -2.56 26.33
CA GLY A 95 15.70 -3.47 25.54
C GLY A 95 16.37 -2.80 24.33
N LEU A 96 15.78 -1.73 23.80
CA LEU A 96 16.35 -1.01 22.67
C LEU A 96 17.14 0.24 23.07
N LEU A 97 17.08 0.71 24.32
CA LEU A 97 17.60 2.02 24.71
C LEU A 97 19.07 2.28 24.34
N SER A 98 19.91 1.24 24.39
CA SER A 98 21.34 1.32 24.03
C SER A 98 21.56 1.64 22.55
N VAL A 99 20.69 1.17 21.67
CA VAL A 99 20.81 1.33 20.21
C VAL A 99 19.82 2.34 19.65
N TRP A 100 18.66 2.53 20.28
CA TRP A 100 17.65 3.49 19.85
C TRP A 100 16.71 3.90 20.98
N ASN A 101 16.55 5.20 21.17
CA ASN A 101 15.60 5.74 22.13
C ASN A 101 14.22 5.90 21.48
N LEU A 102 13.29 4.98 21.81
CA LEU A 102 11.92 4.98 21.27
C LEU A 102 11.12 6.25 21.61
N ALA A 103 11.45 6.94 22.71
CA ALA A 103 10.75 8.14 23.15
C ALA A 103 11.17 9.39 22.37
N THR A 104 12.46 9.49 22.02
CA THR A 104 13.00 10.66 21.33
C THR A 104 13.20 10.45 19.83
N ASP A 105 13.10 9.22 19.34
CA ASP A 105 13.46 8.84 17.97
C ASP A 105 14.89 9.24 17.62
N GLN A 106 15.83 8.95 18.53
CA GLN A 106 17.26 9.26 18.35
C GLN A 106 18.12 8.01 18.56
N PRO A 107 19.29 7.92 17.89
CA PRO A 107 20.27 6.88 18.14
C PRO A 107 20.63 6.78 19.63
N GLY A 108 20.71 5.55 20.13
CA GLY A 108 21.30 5.28 21.44
C GLY A 108 22.84 5.37 21.39
N PRO A 109 23.52 5.39 22.55
CA PRO A 109 24.97 5.53 22.62
C PRO A 109 25.74 4.44 21.87
N ASP A 110 25.16 3.25 21.71
CA ASP A 110 25.85 2.07 21.20
C ASP A 110 25.53 1.79 19.73
N LEU A 111 24.61 2.54 19.09
CA LEU A 111 24.24 2.28 17.68
C LEU A 111 25.41 2.47 16.72
N ARG A 112 26.22 3.51 16.94
CA ARG A 112 27.31 3.87 16.03
C ARG A 112 28.44 2.85 16.07
N ASP A 113 28.88 2.49 17.27
CA ASP A 113 30.00 1.56 17.46
C ASP A 113 29.54 0.10 17.30
N GLY A 114 28.32 -0.22 17.70
CA GLY A 114 27.75 -1.57 17.57
C GLY A 114 27.24 -1.88 16.17
N GLY A 115 26.87 -0.86 15.38
CA GLY A 115 26.37 -1.01 14.02
C GLY A 115 25.20 -1.98 13.87
N VAL A 116 25.13 -2.63 12.72
CA VAL A 116 24.15 -3.69 12.43
C VAL A 116 24.20 -4.84 13.45
N PRO A 117 25.37 -5.38 13.85
CA PRO A 117 25.43 -6.44 14.88
C PRO A 117 24.84 -6.02 16.23
N GLY A 118 25.09 -4.80 16.68
CA GLY A 118 24.57 -4.27 17.94
C GLY A 118 23.05 -4.14 17.93
N LEU A 119 22.49 -3.58 16.85
CA LEU A 119 21.04 -3.49 16.66
C LEU A 119 20.39 -4.87 16.57
N HIS A 120 20.99 -5.79 15.82
CA HIS A 120 20.54 -7.17 15.70
C HIS A 120 20.49 -7.85 17.08
N ALA A 121 21.56 -7.76 17.86
CA ALA A 121 21.63 -8.36 19.19
C ALA A 121 20.56 -7.78 20.15
N ALA A 122 20.33 -6.47 20.10
CA ALA A 122 19.29 -5.82 20.90
C ALA A 122 17.88 -6.32 20.54
N LEU A 123 17.58 -6.48 19.24
CA LEU A 123 16.31 -7.03 18.78
C LEU A 123 16.15 -8.50 19.16
N GLN A 124 17.20 -9.30 19.01
CA GLN A 124 17.18 -10.71 19.37
C GLN A 124 16.93 -10.89 20.87
N ALA A 125 17.54 -10.05 21.71
CA ALA A 125 17.31 -10.06 23.16
C ALA A 125 15.86 -9.73 23.56
N LEU A 126 15.06 -9.08 22.71
CA LEU A 126 13.63 -8.88 22.97
C LEU A 126 12.82 -10.18 22.84
N LEU A 127 13.29 -11.13 22.02
CA LEU A 127 12.61 -12.40 21.74
C LEU A 127 13.10 -13.56 22.62
N GLU A 128 14.16 -13.35 23.39
CA GLU A 128 14.83 -14.38 24.19
C GLU A 128 14.73 -14.09 25.70
N GLY A 129 14.88 -15.14 26.51
CA GLY A 129 14.85 -15.06 27.97
C GLY A 129 13.45 -14.92 28.57
N ASP A 130 13.36 -14.41 29.80
CA ASP A 130 12.09 -14.29 30.54
C ASP A 130 11.38 -12.94 30.30
N GLY A 131 11.68 -12.28 29.17
CA GLY A 131 11.13 -10.97 28.83
C GLY A 131 9.65 -11.02 28.42
N ALA A 132 8.94 -9.89 28.60
CA ALA A 132 7.51 -9.78 28.30
C ALA A 132 7.13 -10.09 26.84
N LEU A 133 8.06 -9.95 25.88
CA LEU A 133 7.83 -10.32 24.48
C LEU A 133 8.30 -11.75 24.15
N ALA A 134 9.31 -12.26 24.85
CA ALA A 134 9.87 -13.60 24.66
C ALA A 134 8.84 -14.71 25.00
N SER A 135 8.07 -14.53 26.06
CA SER A 135 6.98 -15.46 26.44
C SER A 135 5.93 -15.63 25.34
N HIS A 136 5.66 -14.57 24.57
CA HIS A 136 4.77 -14.62 23.40
C HIS A 136 5.45 -15.18 22.16
N ALA A 137 6.77 -15.00 22.00
CA ALA A 137 7.53 -15.56 20.89
C ALA A 137 7.55 -17.10 20.92
N GLU A 138 7.73 -17.70 22.10
CA GLU A 138 7.68 -19.15 22.28
C GLU A 138 6.29 -19.74 21.98
N GLY A 139 5.23 -19.02 22.35
CA GLY A 139 3.84 -19.40 22.05
C GLY A 139 3.50 -19.25 20.56
N ALA A 140 3.99 -18.18 19.91
CA ALA A 140 3.78 -17.92 18.50
C ALA A 140 4.46 -18.98 17.62
N ALA A 141 5.68 -19.39 17.93
CA ALA A 141 6.39 -20.43 17.17
C ALA A 141 5.63 -21.78 17.18
N LYS A 142 5.03 -22.15 18.31
CA LYS A 142 4.19 -23.37 18.42
C LYS A 142 2.88 -23.24 17.65
N ALA A 143 2.23 -22.08 17.70
CA ALA A 143 1.01 -21.82 16.92
C ALA A 143 1.28 -21.78 15.42
N GLU A 144 2.48 -21.36 14.99
CA GLU A 144 2.91 -21.33 13.59
C GLU A 144 3.07 -22.75 13.01
N GLU A 145 3.61 -23.69 13.79
CA GLU A 145 3.68 -25.13 13.42
C GLU A 145 2.29 -25.78 13.33
N GLU A 146 1.37 -25.43 14.24
CA GLU A 146 0.00 -25.97 14.23
C GLU A 146 -0.87 -25.37 13.12
N HIS A 147 -0.71 -24.07 12.80
CA HIS A 147 -1.45 -23.40 11.73
C HIS A 147 -0.94 -23.82 10.33
N ALA A 148 0.33 -24.16 10.18
CA ALA A 148 0.85 -24.80 8.96
C ALA A 148 0.20 -26.18 8.71
N ALA A 149 -0.29 -26.85 9.75
CA ALA A 149 -1.03 -28.11 9.67
C ALA A 149 -2.56 -27.95 9.57
N ALA A 150 -3.11 -26.78 9.96
CA ALA A 150 -4.55 -26.52 10.05
C ALA A 150 -5.11 -25.59 8.94
N ALA A 151 -4.38 -25.41 7.83
CA ALA A 151 -4.76 -24.57 6.71
C ALA A 151 -5.93 -25.12 5.84
N ASP A 152 -6.93 -25.73 6.49
CA ASP A 152 -8.25 -26.04 5.94
C ASP A 152 -9.31 -25.34 6.79
N SER A 153 -9.56 -24.07 6.47
CA SER A 153 -10.82 -23.41 6.85
C SER A 153 -11.61 -23.10 5.57
N GLU A 154 -12.93 -23.31 5.60
CA GLU A 154 -13.84 -23.05 4.47
C GLU A 154 -13.79 -21.60 3.96
N ALA A 155 -13.31 -20.64 4.77
CA ALA A 155 -13.15 -19.25 4.37
C ALA A 155 -11.91 -19.01 3.47
N ALA A 156 -10.82 -19.76 3.67
CA ALA A 156 -9.64 -19.72 2.82
C ALA A 156 -9.91 -20.23 1.39
N HIS A 157 -10.95 -21.05 1.21
CA HIS A 157 -11.40 -21.54 -0.10
C HIS A 157 -12.18 -20.50 -0.93
N ALA A 158 -12.64 -19.38 -0.35
CA ALA A 158 -13.50 -18.42 -1.07
C ALA A 158 -12.75 -17.32 -1.85
N ALA A 159 -11.48 -17.04 -1.51
CA ALA A 159 -10.66 -15.99 -2.15
C ALA A 159 -9.45 -16.55 -2.93
N LYS A 160 -9.21 -17.86 -2.83
CA LYS A 160 -8.13 -18.55 -3.51
C LYS A 160 -8.74 -19.35 -4.65
N PRO A 161 -8.63 -18.88 -5.90
CA PRO A 161 -9.15 -19.64 -7.02
C PRO A 161 -8.36 -20.95 -7.15
N ASP A 162 -9.06 -22.05 -7.50
CA ASP A 162 -8.46 -23.39 -7.58
C ASP A 162 -7.26 -23.45 -8.54
N ASN A 163 -7.28 -22.61 -9.57
CA ASN A 163 -6.23 -22.49 -10.58
C ASN A 163 -5.09 -21.52 -10.19
N LEU A 164 -4.98 -21.07 -8.93
CA LEU A 164 -3.97 -20.09 -8.50
C LEU A 164 -2.55 -20.43 -9.00
N SER A 165 -2.14 -21.69 -8.93
CA SER A 165 -0.80 -22.13 -9.35
C SER A 165 -0.51 -21.99 -10.84
N GLU A 166 -1.53 -21.81 -11.67
CA GLU A 166 -1.44 -21.66 -13.13
C GLU A 166 -1.59 -20.20 -13.57
N MET A 167 -2.03 -19.32 -12.68
CA MET A 167 -2.29 -17.91 -13.00
C MET A 167 -1.00 -17.16 -13.31
N SER A 168 -1.04 -16.40 -14.41
CA SER A 168 -0.07 -15.33 -14.68
C SER A 168 -0.38 -14.07 -13.86
N ILE A 169 0.52 -13.09 -13.88
CA ILE A 169 0.26 -11.75 -13.32
C ILE A 169 -0.98 -11.12 -13.97
N GLN A 170 -1.16 -11.31 -15.29
CA GLN A 170 -2.34 -10.82 -15.99
C GLN A 170 -3.61 -11.45 -15.42
N ASP A 171 -3.65 -12.77 -15.26
CA ASP A 171 -4.80 -13.47 -14.71
C ASP A 171 -5.11 -13.00 -13.29
N ALA A 172 -4.06 -12.74 -12.49
CA ALA A 172 -4.20 -12.27 -11.11
C ALA A 172 -4.78 -10.86 -11.04
N VAL A 173 -4.30 -9.93 -11.86
CA VAL A 173 -4.84 -8.56 -11.92
C VAL A 173 -6.29 -8.57 -12.44
N THR A 174 -6.58 -9.39 -13.45
CA THR A 174 -7.95 -9.58 -13.95
C THR A 174 -8.86 -10.15 -12.87
N TYR A 175 -8.44 -11.17 -12.13
CA TYR A 175 -9.25 -11.73 -11.03
C TYR A 175 -9.49 -10.70 -9.91
N MET A 176 -8.46 -9.92 -9.55
CA MET A 176 -8.62 -8.83 -8.58
C MET A 176 -9.65 -7.81 -9.07
N TRP A 177 -9.60 -7.41 -10.34
CA TRP A 177 -10.51 -6.42 -10.91
C TRP A 177 -11.94 -6.96 -11.07
N ASP A 178 -12.11 -8.09 -11.74
CA ASP A 178 -13.41 -8.60 -12.18
C ASP A 178 -14.21 -9.28 -11.05
N GLU A 179 -13.52 -9.85 -10.07
CA GLU A 179 -14.16 -10.67 -9.02
C GLU A 179 -14.06 -10.02 -7.63
N LEU A 180 -12.87 -9.58 -7.22
CA LEU A 180 -12.66 -9.12 -5.84
C LEU A 180 -12.99 -7.64 -5.62
N ASP A 181 -12.69 -6.80 -6.61
CA ASP A 181 -12.85 -5.35 -6.53
C ASP A 181 -14.21 -4.86 -7.07
N LYS A 182 -14.85 -5.63 -7.95
CA LYS A 182 -16.05 -5.24 -8.70
C LYS A 182 -17.18 -4.68 -7.85
N GLY A 183 -17.48 -5.32 -6.73
CA GLY A 183 -18.52 -4.86 -5.82
C GLY A 183 -18.12 -3.71 -4.89
N ASN A 184 -16.85 -3.26 -4.91
CA ASN A 184 -16.31 -2.29 -3.96
C ASN A 184 -15.95 -0.94 -4.60
N ARG A 185 -15.56 -0.93 -5.88
CA ARG A 185 -15.22 0.28 -6.63
C ARG A 185 -16.43 1.17 -6.93
N LEU A 186 -16.17 2.44 -7.24
CA LEU A 186 -17.16 3.33 -7.86
C LEU A 186 -17.18 3.07 -9.36
N GLU A 187 -18.38 2.90 -9.93
CA GLU A 187 -18.57 2.71 -11.37
C GLU A 187 -18.78 4.04 -12.09
N TRP A 188 -18.48 4.07 -13.38
CA TRP A 188 -18.83 5.22 -14.22
C TRP A 188 -20.35 5.35 -14.34
N GLY A 189 -20.85 6.59 -14.24
CA GLY A 189 -22.25 6.94 -14.43
C GLY A 189 -22.91 7.52 -13.19
N ALA A 190 -24.24 7.59 -13.23
CA ALA A 190 -25.04 8.33 -12.25
C ALA A 190 -24.88 7.84 -10.80
N ASP A 191 -24.61 6.55 -10.62
CA ASP A 191 -24.54 5.90 -9.30
C ASP A 191 -23.12 5.83 -8.71
N GLY A 192 -22.09 6.24 -9.46
CA GLY A 192 -20.70 6.24 -8.99
C GLY A 192 -19.99 7.57 -9.24
N PHE A 193 -19.49 7.83 -10.44
CA PHE A 193 -18.88 9.12 -10.80
C PHE A 193 -19.01 9.44 -12.30
N SER A 194 -18.84 10.71 -12.66
CA SER A 194 -18.72 11.12 -14.06
C SER A 194 -17.66 12.20 -14.25
N LEU A 195 -17.01 12.18 -15.41
CA LEU A 195 -15.90 13.08 -15.75
C LEU A 195 -16.27 14.02 -16.90
N ASP A 196 -15.75 15.24 -16.86
CA ASP A 196 -15.67 16.14 -18.02
C ASP A 196 -14.22 16.27 -18.46
N LEU A 197 -13.86 15.52 -19.51
CA LEU A 197 -12.52 15.55 -20.07
C LEU A 197 -12.16 16.90 -20.70
N GLN A 198 -13.16 17.71 -21.05
CA GLN A 198 -13.00 19.01 -21.70
C GLN A 198 -12.06 18.94 -22.92
N SER A 199 -10.93 19.65 -22.87
CA SER A 199 -9.99 19.77 -23.97
C SER A 199 -8.65 19.08 -23.69
N LYS A 200 -7.89 18.82 -24.76
CA LYS A 200 -6.51 18.35 -24.64
C LYS A 200 -5.64 19.43 -24.02
N GLY A 201 -4.92 19.08 -22.96
CA GLY A 201 -3.88 19.93 -22.38
C GLY A 201 -2.72 20.12 -23.35
N SER A 202 -2.21 21.34 -23.47
CA SER A 202 -1.01 21.59 -24.28
C SER A 202 0.22 21.10 -23.51
N TYR A 203 1.03 20.23 -24.11
CA TYR A 203 2.24 19.72 -23.44
C TYR A 203 3.21 20.86 -23.11
N ASN A 204 3.46 21.76 -24.07
CA ASN A 204 4.45 22.85 -23.97
C ASN A 204 3.90 24.17 -23.40
N ALA A 205 2.60 24.26 -23.09
CA ALA A 205 2.00 25.49 -22.58
C ALA A 205 1.14 25.23 -21.36
N ASN A 206 1.12 26.18 -20.44
CA ASN A 206 0.30 26.14 -19.23
C ASN A 206 -0.95 27.02 -19.38
N SER A 207 -1.41 27.24 -20.62
CA SER A 207 -2.66 27.94 -20.88
C SER A 207 -3.81 27.09 -20.40
N ASP A 208 -4.61 27.63 -19.48
CA ASP A 208 -5.85 27.01 -19.07
C ASP A 208 -6.86 27.02 -20.24
N ARG A 209 -7.34 25.83 -20.60
CA ARG A 209 -8.37 25.60 -21.62
C ARG A 209 -9.50 24.72 -21.08
N CYS A 210 -9.46 24.42 -19.80
CA CYS A 210 -10.34 23.48 -19.13
C CYS A 210 -10.81 24.14 -17.84
N PRO A 211 -11.69 25.15 -17.94
CA PRO A 211 -12.08 26.00 -16.80
C PRO A 211 -12.91 25.26 -15.75
N ASP A 212 -13.43 24.06 -16.08
CA ASP A 212 -14.26 23.27 -15.19
C ASP A 212 -13.42 22.16 -14.51
N PRO A 213 -13.85 21.62 -13.35
CA PRO A 213 -13.24 20.44 -12.75
C PRO A 213 -13.33 19.21 -13.67
N LEU A 214 -12.38 18.28 -13.53
CA LEU A 214 -12.43 16.98 -14.19
C LEU A 214 -13.61 16.15 -13.64
N PHE A 215 -13.77 16.06 -12.31
CA PHE A 215 -14.86 15.30 -11.71
C PHE A 215 -16.13 16.17 -11.65
N THR A 216 -17.12 15.85 -12.48
CA THR A 216 -18.40 16.59 -12.49
C THR A 216 -19.35 16.10 -11.41
N THR A 217 -19.40 14.79 -11.19
CA THR A 217 -20.17 14.19 -10.10
C THR A 217 -19.41 13.02 -9.48
N VAL A 218 -19.56 12.87 -8.17
CA VAL A 218 -19.10 11.70 -7.41
C VAL A 218 -20.17 11.39 -6.36
N ASN A 219 -20.71 10.18 -6.40
CA ASN A 219 -21.76 9.73 -5.49
C ASN A 219 -21.20 9.53 -4.08
N GLY A 220 -21.41 10.52 -3.21
CA GLY A 220 -20.97 10.50 -1.81
C GLY A 220 -21.70 9.48 -0.92
N ASP A 221 -22.83 8.92 -1.36
CA ASP A 221 -23.64 7.97 -0.57
C ASP A 221 -23.24 6.50 -0.80
N HIS A 222 -22.44 6.24 -1.84
CA HIS A 222 -21.96 4.91 -2.21
C HIS A 222 -21.20 4.22 -1.06
N HIS A 223 -21.29 2.90 -0.96
CA HIS A 223 -20.67 2.14 0.15
C HIS A 223 -19.13 2.17 0.12
N PHE A 224 -18.52 2.47 -1.03
CA PHE A 224 -17.09 2.75 -1.17
C PHE A 224 -16.58 3.69 -0.05
N TRP A 225 -17.29 4.80 0.20
CA TRP A 225 -16.92 5.78 1.23
C TRP A 225 -17.06 5.26 2.67
N LYS A 226 -17.88 4.21 2.86
CA LYS A 226 -18.13 3.58 4.16
C LYS A 226 -17.19 2.40 4.42
N SER A 227 -16.38 2.00 3.44
CA SER A 227 -15.34 0.98 3.61
C SER A 227 -14.32 1.41 4.66
N ARG A 228 -13.88 0.46 5.49
CA ARG A 228 -12.87 0.71 6.53
C ARG A 228 -11.55 1.17 5.90
N VAL A 229 -11.12 0.50 4.83
CA VAL A 229 -9.84 0.79 4.16
C VAL A 229 -9.87 2.15 3.44
N THR A 230 -10.96 2.50 2.76
CA THR A 230 -11.12 3.82 2.14
C THR A 230 -11.07 4.95 3.16
N ARG A 231 -11.77 4.81 4.30
CA ARG A 231 -11.70 5.84 5.36
C ARG A 231 -10.29 5.98 5.94
N ALA A 232 -9.62 4.85 6.21
CA ALA A 232 -8.27 4.87 6.75
C ALA A 232 -7.27 5.49 5.75
N PHE A 233 -7.45 5.24 4.45
CA PHE A 233 -6.66 5.86 3.39
C PHE A 233 -6.86 7.38 3.32
N ILE A 234 -8.11 7.86 3.35
CA ILE A 234 -8.40 9.30 3.39
C ILE A 234 -7.74 9.96 4.60
N SER A 235 -7.81 9.33 5.78
CA SER A 235 -7.14 9.83 6.99
C SER A 235 -5.62 9.92 6.81
N LEU A 236 -5.00 9.02 6.06
CA LEU A 236 -3.58 9.14 5.72
C LEU A 236 -3.31 10.33 4.81
N LEU A 237 -4.12 10.54 3.76
CA LEU A 237 -3.92 11.62 2.80
C LEU A 237 -3.93 13.01 3.46
N ASP A 238 -4.77 13.20 4.50
CA ASP A 238 -4.88 14.48 5.21
C ASP A 238 -3.66 14.80 6.11
N ASN A 239 -2.76 13.85 6.35
CA ASN A 239 -1.58 14.04 7.20
C ASN A 239 -0.37 14.63 6.49
N TYR A 240 -0.30 14.51 5.16
CA TYR A 240 0.93 14.79 4.42
C TYR A 240 0.98 16.25 3.93
N THR A 241 2.15 16.87 4.14
CA THR A 241 2.52 18.13 3.49
C THR A 241 3.25 17.87 2.17
N ARG A 242 3.06 18.77 1.21
CA ARG A 242 3.56 18.62 -0.17
C ARG A 242 5.08 18.78 -0.31
N GLU A 243 5.69 19.58 0.56
CA GLU A 243 7.13 19.88 0.53
C GLU A 243 7.97 18.64 0.90
N THR A 244 8.86 18.21 0.00
CA THR A 244 9.87 17.20 0.33
C THR A 244 11.07 17.83 1.05
N GLY A 245 11.68 17.08 1.98
CA GLY A 245 12.95 17.49 2.61
C GLY A 245 12.84 18.23 3.94
N THR A 246 11.63 18.36 4.50
CA THR A 246 11.44 18.51 5.95
C THR A 246 11.39 17.11 6.58
N ALA A 247 12.14 16.90 7.66
CA ALA A 247 12.03 15.67 8.43
C ALA A 247 10.72 15.74 9.21
N ASP A 248 9.61 15.32 8.59
CA ASP A 248 8.32 15.33 9.22
C ASP A 248 8.37 14.36 10.40
N LYS A 249 8.25 14.92 11.61
CA LYS A 249 8.23 14.12 12.83
C LYS A 249 6.90 13.40 12.86
N VAL A 250 6.93 12.14 12.40
CA VAL A 250 5.71 11.33 12.37
C VAL A 250 5.09 11.24 13.76
N GLY A 251 3.94 11.90 13.93
CA GLY A 251 3.22 12.02 15.18
C GLY A 251 2.67 10.68 15.66
N GLN A 252 2.20 10.63 16.91
CA GLN A 252 1.52 9.42 17.40
C GLN A 252 0.21 9.13 16.65
N THR A 253 -0.48 10.18 16.20
CA THR A 253 -1.71 10.09 15.39
C THR A 253 -1.44 9.43 14.04
N GLU A 254 -0.44 9.92 13.30
CA GLU A 254 -0.05 9.38 12.00
C GLU A 254 0.40 7.92 12.09
N LYS A 255 1.19 7.57 13.13
CA LYS A 255 1.58 6.17 13.40
C LYS A 255 0.36 5.26 13.62
N ARG A 256 -0.67 5.76 14.30
CA ARG A 256 -1.92 5.01 14.52
C ARG A 256 -2.73 4.88 13.23
N GLU A 257 -2.85 5.95 12.44
CA GLU A 257 -3.59 5.92 11.17
C GLU A 257 -2.94 5.00 10.15
N MET A 258 -1.60 4.96 10.11
CA MET A 258 -0.85 4.02 9.29
C MET A 258 -1.09 2.56 9.72
N SER A 259 -1.10 2.29 11.03
CA SER A 259 -1.44 0.96 11.56
C SER A 259 -2.87 0.57 11.20
N GLU A 260 -3.84 1.47 11.39
CA GLU A 260 -5.25 1.25 11.06
C GLU A 260 -5.45 1.00 9.56
N PHE A 261 -4.74 1.75 8.71
CA PHE A 261 -4.77 1.56 7.26
C PHE A 261 -4.21 0.20 6.86
N LEU A 262 -3.02 -0.18 7.34
CA LEU A 262 -2.44 -1.48 7.01
C LEU A 262 -3.31 -2.65 7.51
N ASP A 263 -3.91 -2.51 8.69
CA ASP A 263 -4.86 -3.49 9.22
C ASP A 263 -6.12 -3.60 8.37
N ALA A 264 -6.66 -2.46 7.91
CA ALA A 264 -7.83 -2.43 7.04
C ALA A 264 -7.51 -3.02 5.66
N LEU A 265 -6.38 -2.64 5.08
CA LEU A 265 -5.86 -3.10 3.81
C LEU A 265 -5.66 -4.62 3.80
N CYS A 266 -4.95 -5.17 4.79
CA CYS A 266 -4.68 -6.62 4.88
C CYS A 266 -5.93 -7.46 5.23
N SER A 267 -7.03 -6.82 5.65
CA SER A 267 -8.31 -7.49 5.85
C SER A 267 -9.14 -7.64 4.57
N THR A 268 -8.77 -6.94 3.49
CA THR A 268 -9.51 -7.00 2.23
C THR A 268 -9.27 -8.34 1.50
N PRO A 269 -10.28 -8.87 0.77
CA PRO A 269 -10.10 -10.04 -0.09
C PRO A 269 -9.00 -9.85 -1.13
N VAL A 270 -8.89 -8.64 -1.70
CA VAL A 270 -7.89 -8.28 -2.72
C VAL A 270 -6.46 -8.52 -2.20
N ILE A 271 -6.13 -7.97 -1.03
CA ILE A 271 -4.76 -8.05 -0.49
C ILE A 271 -4.45 -9.45 0.05
N ARG A 272 -5.46 -10.19 0.53
CA ARG A 272 -5.32 -11.60 0.90
C ARG A 272 -5.04 -12.48 -0.30
N PHE A 273 -5.67 -12.21 -1.44
CA PHE A 273 -5.34 -12.88 -2.69
C PHE A 273 -3.91 -12.54 -3.14
N VAL A 274 -3.50 -11.27 -3.08
CA VAL A 274 -2.12 -10.85 -3.43
C VAL A 274 -1.09 -11.59 -2.57
N PHE A 275 -1.35 -11.75 -1.27
CA PHE A 275 -0.51 -12.56 -0.37
C PHE A 275 -0.35 -14.00 -0.87
N GLU A 276 -1.47 -14.70 -1.15
CA GLU A 276 -1.42 -16.08 -1.64
C GLU A 276 -0.73 -16.20 -3.01
N PHE A 277 -1.00 -15.25 -3.91
CA PHE A 277 -0.38 -15.20 -5.22
C PHE A 277 1.15 -15.06 -5.11
N LEU A 278 1.63 -14.10 -4.32
CA LEU A 278 3.07 -13.86 -4.15
C LEU A 278 3.79 -15.00 -3.43
N ARG A 279 3.11 -15.75 -2.57
CA ARG A 279 3.68 -16.94 -1.93
C ARG A 279 3.97 -18.05 -2.95
N VAL A 280 3.20 -18.12 -4.03
CA VAL A 280 3.37 -19.11 -5.11
C VAL A 280 4.28 -18.59 -6.23
N HIS A 281 4.08 -17.34 -6.66
CA HIS A 281 4.63 -16.79 -7.89
C HIS A 281 5.63 -15.64 -7.69
N GLY A 282 5.85 -15.20 -6.45
CA GLY A 282 6.74 -14.09 -6.15
C GLY A 282 8.18 -14.37 -6.58
N LYS A 283 8.77 -13.43 -7.31
CA LYS A 283 10.17 -13.50 -7.77
C LYS A 283 11.13 -12.90 -6.75
N ASP A 284 10.69 -11.88 -6.02
CA ASP A 284 11.48 -11.23 -4.97
C ASP A 284 11.77 -12.23 -3.82
N PRO A 285 13.03 -12.38 -3.35
CA PRO A 285 13.38 -13.30 -2.29
C PRO A 285 12.56 -13.15 -1.01
N ARG A 286 12.04 -11.96 -0.72
CA ARG A 286 11.19 -11.69 0.46
C ARG A 286 9.86 -12.44 0.39
N CYS A 287 9.35 -12.76 -0.80
CA CYS A 287 8.12 -13.53 -0.97
C CYS A 287 8.21 -14.95 -0.40
N LYS A 288 9.40 -15.54 -0.39
CA LYS A 288 9.64 -16.90 0.16
C LYS A 288 9.51 -16.96 1.69
N LYS A 289 9.53 -15.81 2.36
CA LYS A 289 9.40 -15.69 3.82
C LYS A 289 7.95 -15.40 4.27
N LEU A 290 7.02 -15.28 3.33
CA LEU A 290 5.60 -15.01 3.62
C LEU A 290 4.91 -16.28 4.12
N ARG A 291 4.76 -16.40 5.44
CA ARG A 291 4.08 -17.55 6.09
C ARG A 291 2.68 -17.18 6.55
N SER A 292 2.47 -15.91 6.89
CA SER A 292 1.20 -15.37 7.35
C SER A 292 0.88 -14.01 6.71
N VAL A 293 -0.39 -13.59 6.80
CA VAL A 293 -0.80 -12.24 6.40
C VAL A 293 -0.09 -11.17 7.23
N THR A 294 0.30 -11.46 8.47
CA THR A 294 1.11 -10.55 9.31
C THR A 294 2.51 -10.33 8.72
N ASP A 295 3.15 -11.37 8.19
CA ASP A 295 4.42 -11.21 7.48
C ASP A 295 4.26 -10.33 6.23
N PHE A 296 3.13 -10.49 5.53
CA PHE A 296 2.83 -9.66 4.37
C PHE A 296 2.53 -8.21 4.75
N GLN A 297 1.86 -7.97 5.88
CA GLN A 297 1.66 -6.64 6.43
C GLN A 297 2.99 -5.94 6.74
N ASN A 298 3.94 -6.67 7.34
CA ASN A 298 5.29 -6.15 7.58
C ASN A 298 6.02 -5.80 6.27
N LEU A 299 5.87 -6.63 5.24
CA LEU A 299 6.44 -6.37 3.92
C LEU A 299 5.77 -5.17 3.23
N LEU A 300 4.44 -5.03 3.30
CA LEU A 300 3.71 -3.89 2.77
C LEU A 300 4.11 -2.59 3.48
N PHE A 301 4.25 -2.63 4.81
CA PHE A 301 4.81 -1.51 5.55
C PHE A 301 6.20 -1.14 5.03
N ASP A 302 7.09 -2.11 4.87
CA ASP A 302 8.46 -1.83 4.45
C ASP A 302 8.56 -1.26 3.02
N LEU A 303 7.74 -1.76 2.11
CA LEU A 303 7.71 -1.33 0.71
C LEU A 303 7.10 0.06 0.53
N TRP A 304 6.00 0.33 1.23
CA TRP A 304 5.17 1.52 0.99
C TRP A 304 5.34 2.60 2.04
N MET A 305 5.41 2.23 3.32
CA MET A 305 5.27 3.19 4.43
C MET A 305 6.59 3.52 5.11
N ALA A 306 7.56 2.61 5.10
CA ALA A 306 8.82 2.81 5.79
C ALA A 306 9.64 3.90 5.08
N PRO A 307 10.08 4.95 5.80
CA PRO A 307 10.80 6.05 5.19
C PRO A 307 12.11 5.58 4.58
N TYR A 308 12.55 6.28 3.55
CA TYR A 308 13.87 6.14 2.98
C TYR A 308 14.44 7.52 2.63
N ARG A 309 15.74 7.58 2.39
CA ARG A 309 16.42 8.80 1.95
C ARG A 309 16.30 8.93 0.45
N ARG A 310 15.57 9.93 -0.02
CA ARG A 310 15.57 10.37 -1.42
C ARG A 310 16.47 11.59 -1.63
N TYR A 311 16.56 12.48 -0.64
CA TYR A 311 17.50 13.60 -0.62
C TYR A 311 18.13 13.79 0.78
N ARG A 312 17.30 13.94 1.81
CA ARG A 312 17.68 13.93 3.23
C ARG A 312 17.27 12.62 3.90
N ALA A 313 17.88 12.29 5.02
CA ALA A 313 17.49 11.09 5.77
C ALA A 313 16.00 11.18 6.17
N ASN A 314 15.23 10.12 5.88
CA ASN A 314 13.82 9.98 6.20
C ASN A 314 12.88 11.05 5.60
N ASP A 315 13.03 11.37 4.32
CA ASP A 315 12.28 12.47 3.68
C ASP A 315 11.18 12.03 2.71
N SER A 316 10.98 10.74 2.49
CA SER A 316 9.98 10.20 1.56
C SER A 316 9.64 8.74 1.86
N SER A 317 8.47 8.30 1.40
CA SER A 317 8.04 6.90 1.35
C SER A 317 7.41 6.54 -0.01
N GLY A 318 7.28 5.25 -0.32
CA GLY A 318 6.64 4.82 -1.56
C GLY A 318 5.18 5.23 -1.64
N PHE A 319 4.50 5.25 -0.50
CA PHE A 319 3.12 5.68 -0.35
C PHE A 319 2.95 7.17 -0.62
N GLU A 320 3.75 8.01 0.04
CA GLU A 320 3.78 9.46 -0.19
C GLU A 320 4.00 9.76 -1.66
N HIS A 321 5.04 9.17 -2.24
CA HIS A 321 5.36 9.42 -3.62
C HIS A 321 4.21 9.01 -4.55
N VAL A 322 3.75 7.76 -4.51
CA VAL A 322 2.77 7.26 -5.49
C VAL A 322 1.38 7.84 -5.28
N PHE A 323 0.87 7.85 -4.05
CA PHE A 323 -0.53 8.14 -3.76
C PHE A 323 -0.78 9.58 -3.33
N VAL A 324 0.08 10.18 -2.52
CA VAL A 324 -0.09 11.56 -2.03
C VAL A 324 0.36 12.57 -3.09
N GLY A 325 1.54 12.33 -3.67
CA GLY A 325 2.23 13.31 -4.49
C GLY A 325 3.21 14.16 -3.69
N GLU A 326 4.32 14.50 -4.32
CA GLU A 326 5.44 15.24 -3.72
C GLU A 326 5.87 16.37 -4.65
N GLU A 327 6.27 17.51 -4.10
CA GLU A 327 7.02 18.48 -4.89
C GLU A 327 8.53 18.24 -4.80
N LYS A 328 9.19 18.24 -5.95
CA LYS A 328 10.63 18.20 -6.09
C LYS A 328 11.12 19.26 -7.08
N ARG A 329 11.79 20.29 -6.57
CA ARG A 329 12.44 21.37 -7.34
C ARG A 329 11.46 22.11 -8.28
N GLY A 330 10.31 22.55 -7.77
CA GLY A 330 9.29 23.23 -8.56
C GLY A 330 8.59 22.29 -9.57
N ALA A 331 8.55 20.99 -9.28
CA ALA A 331 7.88 20.01 -10.11
C ALA A 331 7.16 18.98 -9.24
N ILE A 332 5.91 18.69 -9.60
CA ILE A 332 5.12 17.64 -8.95
C ILE A 332 5.61 16.28 -9.46
N THR A 333 5.98 15.41 -8.53
CA THR A 333 6.43 14.03 -8.80
C THR A 333 5.52 13.06 -8.06
N GLY A 334 5.32 11.86 -8.63
CA GLY A 334 4.35 10.94 -8.07
C GLY A 334 2.92 11.46 -8.24
N PHE A 335 1.98 11.27 -7.31
CA PHE A 335 0.57 11.70 -7.45
C PHE A 335 -0.18 10.98 -8.59
N HIS A 336 -0.47 9.70 -8.40
CA HIS A 336 -1.11 8.82 -9.39
C HIS A 336 -2.47 8.25 -8.95
N ASN A 337 -3.01 8.76 -7.84
CA ASN A 337 -4.26 8.26 -7.28
C ASN A 337 -5.46 9.17 -7.60
N TRP A 338 -6.54 8.58 -8.09
CA TRP A 338 -7.74 9.32 -8.48
C TRP A 338 -8.45 9.94 -7.26
N LEU A 339 -8.44 9.26 -6.12
CA LEU A 339 -9.15 9.74 -4.92
C LEU A 339 -8.44 10.96 -4.35
N GLN A 340 -7.11 10.94 -4.24
CA GLN A 340 -6.32 12.12 -3.87
C GLN A 340 -6.56 13.27 -4.86
N PHE A 341 -6.61 12.99 -6.16
CA PHE A 341 -6.88 14.02 -7.18
C PHE A 341 -8.26 14.65 -6.95
N TYR A 342 -9.30 13.83 -6.80
CA TYR A 342 -10.66 14.31 -6.54
C TYR A 342 -10.75 15.13 -5.24
N LEU A 343 -10.10 14.69 -4.17
CA LEU A 343 -10.11 15.41 -2.89
C LEU A 343 -9.43 16.78 -2.98
N GLU A 344 -8.28 16.87 -3.66
CA GLU A 344 -7.55 18.12 -3.84
C GLU A 344 -8.25 19.06 -4.84
N GLU A 345 -8.88 18.52 -5.90
CA GLU A 345 -9.75 19.28 -6.81
C GLU A 345 -10.96 19.85 -6.07
N LYS A 346 -11.61 19.06 -5.22
CA LYS A 346 -12.73 19.50 -4.37
C LYS A 346 -12.31 20.57 -3.35
N LYS A 347 -11.06 20.55 -2.88
CA LYS A 347 -10.47 21.59 -2.03
C LYS A 347 -10.13 22.87 -2.81
N GLY A 348 -10.26 22.87 -4.15
CA GLY A 348 -9.89 23.99 -5.02
C GLY A 348 -8.39 24.13 -5.25
N LYS A 349 -7.62 23.10 -4.89
CA LYS A 349 -6.16 23.09 -5.00
C LYS A 349 -5.66 22.55 -6.33
N ILE A 350 -6.45 21.70 -6.99
CA ILE A 350 -6.13 21.25 -8.35
C ILE A 350 -6.82 22.15 -9.37
N ASN A 351 -6.03 22.65 -10.32
CA ASN A 351 -6.53 23.18 -11.57
C ASN A 351 -6.27 22.17 -12.70
N TYR A 352 -7.33 21.51 -13.18
CA TYR A 352 -7.23 20.56 -14.29
C TYR A 352 -6.97 21.30 -15.61
N LEU A 353 -5.85 21.02 -16.27
CA LEU A 353 -5.45 21.70 -17.51
C LEU A 353 -5.81 20.91 -18.78
N GLY A 354 -6.52 19.80 -18.63
CA GLY A 354 -6.93 18.94 -19.75
C GLY A 354 -6.25 17.59 -19.78
N TRP A 355 -6.78 16.72 -20.64
CA TRP A 355 -6.24 15.38 -20.81
C TRP A 355 -4.91 15.43 -21.56
N SER A 356 -4.01 14.52 -21.23
CA SER A 356 -2.63 14.46 -21.75
C SER A 356 -2.30 13.05 -22.23
N GLY A 357 -1.28 12.87 -23.05
CA GLY A 357 -0.86 11.55 -23.51
C GLY A 357 -1.95 10.76 -24.25
N LYS A 358 -1.95 9.44 -24.06
CA LYS A 358 -2.98 8.51 -24.56
C LYS A 358 -4.17 8.53 -23.61
N GLN A 359 -5.35 8.27 -24.17
CA GLN A 359 -6.59 8.19 -23.40
C GLN A 359 -7.24 6.85 -23.66
N ASP A 360 -8.05 6.44 -22.69
CA ASP A 360 -8.98 5.33 -22.80
C ASP A 360 -9.80 5.46 -24.08
N ARG A 361 -9.87 4.35 -24.83
CA ARG A 361 -10.51 4.28 -26.14
C ARG A 361 -11.93 3.74 -26.01
N ASP A 362 -12.29 3.16 -24.87
CA ASP A 362 -13.56 2.51 -24.60
C ASP A 362 -14.12 2.86 -23.22
N TRP A 363 -14.67 4.07 -23.11
CA TRP A 363 -15.41 4.54 -21.92
C TRP A 363 -16.73 3.79 -21.64
N SER A 364 -17.03 2.71 -22.39
CA SER A 364 -18.22 1.89 -22.17
C SER A 364 -17.94 0.65 -21.31
N ASP A 365 -16.68 0.37 -21.00
CA ASP A 365 -16.31 -0.70 -20.07
C ASP A 365 -16.27 -0.19 -18.61
N ASP A 366 -15.92 -1.10 -17.68
CA ASP A 366 -15.89 -0.79 -16.25
C ASP A 366 -14.56 -0.19 -15.77
N CYS A 367 -13.59 -0.01 -16.67
CA CYS A 367 -12.28 0.59 -16.44
C CYS A 367 -12.26 2.04 -16.93
N ASN A 368 -11.81 2.96 -16.07
CA ASN A 368 -11.83 4.39 -16.39
C ASN A 368 -10.46 4.98 -16.07
N ILE A 369 -9.54 4.90 -17.04
CA ILE A 369 -8.16 5.34 -16.85
C ILE A 369 -7.89 6.63 -17.63
N VAL A 370 -7.45 7.67 -16.92
CA VAL A 370 -7.30 9.01 -17.50
C VAL A 370 -5.89 9.51 -17.29
N SER A 371 -5.24 9.92 -18.38
CA SER A 371 -3.99 10.68 -18.31
C SER A 371 -4.29 12.18 -18.27
N VAL A 372 -3.96 12.86 -17.18
CA VAL A 372 -4.33 14.24 -16.90
C VAL A 372 -3.10 15.15 -16.80
N LYS A 373 -3.24 16.40 -17.21
CA LYS A 373 -2.32 17.50 -16.90
C LYS A 373 -3.01 18.41 -15.90
N PHE A 374 -2.31 18.86 -14.86
CA PHE A 374 -2.90 19.74 -13.85
C PHE A 374 -1.87 20.63 -13.18
N GLN A 375 -2.35 21.72 -12.59
CA GLN A 375 -1.62 22.50 -11.60
C GLN A 375 -2.06 22.08 -10.21
N TRP A 376 -1.15 22.14 -9.24
CA TRP A 376 -1.47 21.85 -7.86
C TRP A 376 -0.97 23.00 -6.98
N ASP A 377 -1.91 23.66 -6.32
CA ASP A 377 -1.70 24.78 -5.42
C ASP A 377 -1.66 24.27 -3.98
N ASP A 378 -0.61 24.62 -3.25
CA ASP A 378 -0.43 24.36 -1.82
C ASP A 378 -0.29 25.63 -0.99
N ASN A 379 -0.68 26.77 -1.56
CA ASN A 379 -0.52 28.13 -1.03
C ASN A 379 0.92 28.66 -1.02
N ASP A 380 1.85 28.05 -1.79
CA ASP A 380 3.13 28.69 -2.11
C ASP A 380 2.96 29.79 -3.19
N SER A 381 3.98 30.62 -3.33
CA SER A 381 4.11 31.72 -4.28
C SER A 381 4.22 31.28 -5.74
N GLU A 382 4.65 30.03 -5.99
CA GLU A 382 4.68 29.39 -7.30
C GLU A 382 3.66 28.24 -7.33
N VAL A 383 3.01 28.05 -8.48
CA VAL A 383 2.07 26.94 -8.68
C VAL A 383 2.64 26.02 -9.75
N GLU A 384 2.97 24.81 -9.33
CA GLU A 384 3.65 23.82 -10.12
C GLU A 384 2.67 23.09 -11.03
N VAL A 385 3.19 22.63 -12.16
CA VAL A 385 2.41 21.92 -13.17
C VAL A 385 2.94 20.51 -13.32
N LYS A 386 2.05 19.52 -13.17
CA LYS A 386 2.34 18.14 -13.53
C LYS A 386 1.95 17.92 -15.00
N PRO A 387 2.91 17.65 -15.91
CA PRO A 387 2.63 17.57 -17.35
C PRO A 387 1.79 16.34 -17.74
N ILE A 388 1.92 15.26 -16.97
CA ILE A 388 1.13 14.04 -17.14
C ILE A 388 1.06 13.26 -15.83
N SER A 389 -0.14 12.81 -15.49
CA SER A 389 -0.39 11.78 -14.50
C SER A 389 -1.46 10.85 -15.02
N THR A 390 -1.25 9.54 -14.94
CA THR A 390 -2.32 8.59 -15.18
C THR A 390 -2.98 8.24 -13.86
N ILE A 391 -4.30 8.31 -13.80
CA ILE A 391 -5.13 7.95 -12.65
C ILE A 391 -6.20 6.93 -13.06
N LEU A 392 -6.45 5.94 -12.21
CA LEU A 392 -7.46 4.90 -12.43
C LEU A 392 -8.74 5.24 -11.66
N CYS A 393 -9.66 5.96 -12.30
CA CYS A 393 -10.83 6.54 -11.65
C CYS A 393 -11.80 5.48 -11.13
N GLY A 394 -12.27 5.67 -9.90
CA GLY A 394 -13.26 4.83 -9.23
C GLY A 394 -12.72 3.57 -8.57
N SER A 395 -11.49 3.15 -8.90
CA SER A 395 -10.85 1.98 -8.30
C SER A 395 -10.65 2.09 -6.78
N THR A 396 -10.50 0.95 -6.10
CA THR A 396 -10.17 0.94 -4.67
C THR A 396 -8.67 1.02 -4.42
N ILE A 397 -8.29 1.54 -3.25
CA ILE A 397 -6.88 1.62 -2.85
C ILE A 397 -6.25 0.24 -2.67
N GLU A 398 -7.03 -0.75 -2.21
CA GLU A 398 -6.58 -2.14 -2.09
C GLU A 398 -6.30 -2.78 -3.46
N PHE A 399 -7.07 -2.44 -4.50
CA PHE A 399 -6.77 -2.84 -5.87
C PHE A 399 -5.47 -2.19 -6.35
N GLU A 400 -5.35 -0.86 -6.27
CA GLU A 400 -4.16 -0.14 -6.75
C GLU A 400 -2.89 -0.62 -6.03
N ILE A 401 -2.85 -0.62 -4.69
CA ILE A 401 -1.70 -1.12 -3.93
C ILE A 401 -1.43 -2.59 -4.26
N GLY A 402 -2.47 -3.42 -4.35
CA GLY A 402 -2.34 -4.84 -4.63
C GLY A 402 -1.66 -5.08 -5.98
N ALA A 403 -2.13 -4.43 -7.04
CA ALA A 403 -1.62 -4.61 -8.40
C ALA A 403 -0.19 -4.09 -8.54
N LEU A 404 0.09 -2.90 -8.00
CA LEU A 404 1.43 -2.32 -8.00
C LEU A 404 2.43 -3.19 -7.21
N THR A 405 2.03 -3.70 -6.05
CA THR A 405 2.86 -4.61 -5.23
C THR A 405 3.12 -5.94 -5.95
N LEU A 406 2.09 -6.50 -6.60
CA LEU A 406 2.20 -7.75 -7.35
C LEU A 406 3.18 -7.59 -8.52
N CYS A 407 3.06 -6.51 -9.30
CA CYS A 407 4.02 -6.20 -10.37
C CYS A 407 5.45 -5.98 -9.84
N PHE A 408 5.60 -5.28 -8.72
CA PHE A 408 6.93 -5.01 -8.14
C PHE A 408 7.64 -6.27 -7.64
N LEU A 409 6.91 -7.20 -6.98
CA LEU A 409 7.49 -8.37 -6.33
C LEU A 409 7.44 -9.65 -7.20
N GLY A 410 6.45 -9.78 -8.07
CA GLY A 410 6.26 -10.92 -8.96
C GLY A 410 6.65 -10.65 -10.42
N GLY A 411 6.68 -9.38 -10.82
CA GLY A 411 6.95 -8.95 -12.19
C GLY A 411 8.38 -8.43 -12.39
N GLU A 412 8.49 -7.35 -13.15
CA GLU A 412 9.71 -6.57 -13.36
C GLU A 412 9.77 -5.43 -12.34
N GLN A 413 10.75 -5.51 -11.44
CA GLN A 413 10.89 -4.59 -10.30
C GLN A 413 11.38 -3.19 -10.69
N ASP A 414 12.11 -3.10 -11.80
CA ASP A 414 12.67 -1.86 -12.37
C ASP A 414 12.37 -1.81 -13.88
N GLY A 415 11.08 -1.73 -14.22
CA GLY A 415 10.66 -1.78 -15.62
C GLY A 415 9.14 -1.75 -15.81
N ASP A 416 8.76 -2.03 -17.05
CA ASP A 416 7.36 -2.07 -17.48
C ASP A 416 6.78 -3.48 -17.34
N ASN A 417 5.62 -3.58 -16.72
CA ASN A 417 4.82 -4.80 -16.60
C ASN A 417 3.57 -4.65 -17.48
N PRO A 418 3.54 -5.20 -18.70
CA PRO A 418 2.38 -5.13 -19.58
C PRO A 418 1.17 -5.86 -18.98
N LEU A 419 0.01 -5.20 -19.01
CA LEU A 419 -1.25 -5.76 -18.54
C LEU A 419 -2.42 -5.33 -19.44
N ARG A 420 -3.57 -5.93 -19.21
CA ARG A 420 -4.86 -5.49 -19.68
C ARG A 420 -5.78 -5.28 -18.49
N LEU A 421 -6.45 -4.13 -18.44
CA LEU A 421 -7.46 -3.81 -17.44
C LEU A 421 -8.73 -3.39 -18.18
N GLY A 422 -9.84 -4.09 -17.93
CA GLY A 422 -10.98 -4.03 -18.84
C GLY A 422 -10.57 -4.40 -20.28
N ASN A 423 -10.91 -3.52 -21.23
CA ASN A 423 -10.53 -3.61 -22.64
C ASN A 423 -9.22 -2.86 -22.94
N GLU A 424 -8.66 -2.12 -21.98
CA GLU A 424 -7.51 -1.25 -22.19
C GLU A 424 -6.19 -1.97 -22.01
N ASN A 425 -5.26 -1.74 -22.95
CA ASN A 425 -3.88 -2.17 -22.81
C ASN A 425 -3.14 -1.16 -21.94
N VAL A 426 -2.72 -1.61 -20.77
CA VAL A 426 -1.99 -0.79 -19.82
C VAL A 426 -0.63 -1.40 -19.53
N LYS A 427 0.19 -0.68 -18.78
CA LYS A 427 1.34 -1.24 -18.09
C LYS A 427 1.41 -0.68 -16.69
N VAL A 428 1.99 -1.44 -15.79
CA VAL A 428 2.49 -0.92 -14.52
C VAL A 428 3.99 -0.69 -14.67
N THR A 429 4.41 0.56 -14.60
CA THR A 429 5.83 0.92 -14.59
C THR A 429 6.30 0.99 -13.15
N CYS A 430 7.33 0.23 -12.81
CA CYS A 430 7.94 0.17 -11.49
C CYS A 430 9.35 0.76 -11.52
N HIS A 431 9.68 1.56 -10.52
CA HIS A 431 11.05 1.98 -10.22
C HIS A 431 11.34 1.74 -8.75
N SER A 432 12.39 0.99 -8.50
CA SER A 432 12.82 0.63 -7.17
C SER A 432 13.66 1.73 -6.54
N GLN A 433 13.44 1.96 -5.25
CA GLN A 433 14.35 2.73 -4.42
C GLN A 433 15.33 1.74 -3.78
N ARG A 434 16.59 1.83 -4.18
CA ARG A 434 17.66 1.10 -3.52
C ARG A 434 17.87 1.64 -2.12
N VAL A 435 17.98 0.72 -1.17
CA VAL A 435 18.30 0.97 0.22
C VAL A 435 19.30 -0.08 0.66
N SER A 436 20.26 0.30 1.50
CA SER A 436 21.34 -0.61 1.89
C SER A 436 20.92 -1.73 2.82
N HIS A 437 19.73 -1.62 3.42
CA HIS A 437 19.20 -2.60 4.36
C HIS A 437 17.89 -3.20 3.86
N GLY A 438 17.94 -4.50 3.52
CA GLY A 438 16.77 -5.37 3.44
C GLY A 438 15.92 -5.32 2.19
N GLY A 439 16.56 -5.02 1.06
CA GLY A 439 15.97 -5.11 -0.27
C GLY A 439 15.29 -3.82 -0.72
N ASN A 440 15.13 -3.68 -2.03
CA ASN A 440 14.61 -2.46 -2.61
C ASN A 440 13.17 -2.17 -2.17
N LYS A 441 12.89 -0.89 -1.96
CA LYS A 441 11.54 -0.36 -1.69
C LYS A 441 10.90 0.15 -2.97
N ILE A 442 9.63 0.49 -2.92
CA ILE A 442 8.96 1.15 -4.06
C ILE A 442 9.40 2.62 -4.08
N GLY A 443 10.15 2.99 -5.12
CA GLY A 443 10.49 4.37 -5.42
C GLY A 443 9.32 5.06 -6.11
N THR A 444 8.81 4.44 -7.17
CA THR A 444 7.53 4.82 -7.78
C THR A 444 6.92 3.61 -8.48
N ALA A 445 5.60 3.58 -8.57
CA ALA A 445 4.86 2.59 -9.34
C ALA A 445 3.55 3.22 -9.80
N PHE A 446 3.20 3.10 -11.08
CA PHE A 446 1.97 3.69 -11.61
C PHE A 446 1.50 2.97 -12.88
N PHE A 447 0.20 3.09 -13.15
CA PHE A 447 -0.40 2.62 -14.40
C PHE A 447 -0.13 3.61 -15.54
N GLU A 448 0.07 3.11 -16.75
CA GLU A 448 0.18 3.92 -17.98
C GLU A 448 -0.55 3.23 -19.13
N LEU A 449 -1.27 4.01 -19.94
CA LEU A 449 -1.92 3.54 -21.16
C LEU A 449 -0.91 3.24 -22.27
N ARG A 450 -1.04 2.10 -22.96
CA ARG A 450 -0.04 1.59 -23.92
C ARG A 450 -0.22 1.91 -25.38
#